data_AF-A0A0U1V7K7-F1
#
_entry.id   AF-A0A0U1V7K7-F1
#
_cell.length_a   1.000
_cell.length_b   1.000
_cell.length_c   1.000
_cell.angle_alpha   90.00
_cell.angle_beta   90.00
_cell.angle_gamma   90.00
#
_symmetry.space_group_name_H-M   'P 1'
#
loop_
_entity.id
_entity.type
_entity.pdbx_description
1 polymer ?
#
loop_
_entity_poly.entity_id
_entity_poly.type
_entity_poly.pdbx_seq_one_letter_code
_entity_poly.pdbx_strand_id
1 'polypeptide(L)'
;PPTPKFNHVEYQPPPPLKNQNGLVNGNKNDFSVAILKITKEQLDILKGKAKENGNKVAYSSYEMLSGHIWRSACKARNLTDEQETKLYIATDGR
;
A
#
# COMPACT_ATOMS: atom_id res chain seq x y z
N PRO A 1 14.35 -10.33 -29.14
CA PRO A 1 13.69 -9.32 -28.28
C PRO A 1 14.73 -8.44 -27.55
N PRO A 2 14.48 -7.13 -27.37
CA PRO A 2 15.41 -6.26 -26.65
C PRO A 2 15.51 -6.68 -25.18
N THR A 3 16.73 -6.76 -24.65
CA THR A 3 16.98 -7.01 -23.23
C THR A 3 16.96 -5.69 -22.46
N PRO A 4 16.25 -5.61 -21.31
CA PRO A 4 16.28 -4.42 -20.46
C PRO A 4 17.71 -4.09 -20.06
N LYS A 5 18.13 -2.83 -20.28
CA LYS A 5 19.47 -2.36 -19.87
C LYS A 5 19.58 -2.10 -18.37
N PHE A 6 18.44 -1.91 -17.71
CA PHE A 6 18.36 -1.60 -16.29
C PHE A 6 17.46 -2.60 -15.57
N ASN A 7 17.77 -2.83 -14.30
CA ASN A 7 16.92 -3.63 -13.45
C ASN A 7 15.73 -2.78 -12.99
N HIS A 8 14.54 -3.07 -13.54
CA HIS A 8 13.31 -2.35 -13.25
C HIS A 8 12.58 -3.02 -12.08
N VAL A 9 12.50 -2.34 -10.94
CA VAL A 9 11.86 -2.85 -9.71
C VAL A 9 10.37 -3.14 -9.89
N GLU A 10 9.74 -2.45 -10.83
CA GLU A 10 8.33 -2.61 -11.18
C GLU A 10 8.04 -4.00 -11.77
N TYR A 11 8.99 -4.58 -12.50
CA TYR A 11 8.86 -5.89 -13.16
C TYR A 11 9.45 -7.05 -12.35
N GLN A 12 10.10 -6.76 -11.22
CA GLN A 12 10.56 -7.81 -10.32
C GLN A 12 9.39 -8.45 -9.57
N PRO A 13 9.50 -9.74 -9.17
CA PRO A 13 8.51 -10.38 -8.32
C PRO A 13 8.30 -9.60 -7.00
N PRO A 14 7.14 -9.77 -6.33
CA PRO A 14 6.92 -9.18 -5.03
C PRO A 14 7.94 -9.73 -4.01
N PRO A 15 8.34 -8.92 -3.02
CA PRO A 15 9.29 -9.36 -2.00
C PRO A 15 8.73 -10.56 -1.22
N PRO A 16 9.56 -11.57 -0.91
CA PRO A 16 9.14 -12.70 -0.11
C PRO A 16 8.84 -12.27 1.34
N LEU A 17 7.97 -13.01 2.01
CA LEU A 17 7.73 -12.84 3.45
C LEU A 17 8.94 -13.33 4.25
N LYS A 18 9.52 -12.45 5.08
CA LYS A 18 10.75 -12.72 5.87
C LYS A 18 10.52 -13.75 6.97
N ASN A 19 9.36 -13.73 7.62
CA ASN A 19 9.02 -14.63 8.74
C ASN A 19 7.79 -15.48 8.38
N GLN A 20 8.02 -16.72 7.95
CA GLN A 20 6.94 -17.68 7.66
C GLN A 20 6.61 -18.58 8.85
N ASN A 21 7.36 -18.44 9.96
CA ASN A 21 7.21 -19.23 11.18
C ASN A 21 5.91 -18.81 11.89
N GLY A 22 4.81 -19.44 11.50
CA GLY A 22 3.45 -19.13 11.97
C GLY A 22 2.39 -19.16 10.87
N LEU A 23 2.78 -19.17 9.58
CA LEU A 23 1.83 -19.30 8.46
C LEU A 23 1.42 -20.76 8.17
N VAL A 24 1.63 -21.64 9.14
CA VAL A 24 1.37 -23.08 9.03
C VAL A 24 -0.13 -23.31 9.32
N ASN A 25 -0.87 -23.70 8.29
CA ASN A 25 -2.23 -24.26 8.32
C ASN A 25 -3.44 -23.31 8.34
N GLY A 26 -3.31 -22.08 7.84
CA GLY A 26 -4.49 -21.28 7.48
C GLY A 26 -5.09 -21.77 6.16
N ASN A 27 -6.40 -22.06 6.12
CA ASN A 27 -7.10 -22.39 4.89
C ASN A 27 -6.96 -21.19 3.92
N LYS A 28 -6.31 -21.37 2.77
CA LYS A 28 -5.90 -20.27 1.84
C LYS A 28 -7.07 -19.47 1.25
N ASN A 29 -8.30 -19.78 1.62
CA ASN A 29 -9.53 -19.27 1.03
C ASN A 29 -10.42 -18.49 2.01
N ASP A 30 -9.98 -18.24 3.23
CA ASP A 30 -10.76 -17.43 4.18
C ASP A 30 -10.42 -15.94 4.00
N PHE A 31 -11.19 -15.25 3.17
CA PHE A 31 -11.15 -13.81 3.04
C PHE A 31 -12.55 -13.22 3.15
N SER A 32 -12.65 -12.10 3.85
CA SER A 32 -13.88 -11.32 3.95
C SER A 32 -13.74 -10.06 3.10
N VAL A 33 -14.85 -9.66 2.47
CA VAL A 33 -14.92 -8.43 1.66
C VAL A 33 -15.89 -7.47 2.34
N ALA A 34 -15.49 -6.21 2.43
CA ALA A 34 -16.33 -5.13 2.94
C ALA A 34 -16.18 -3.88 2.07
N ILE A 35 -17.28 -3.15 1.88
CA ILE A 35 -17.27 -1.83 1.25
C ILE A 35 -17.19 -0.79 2.35
N LEU A 36 -16.09 -0.02 2.37
CA LEU A 36 -15.88 1.04 3.34
C LEU A 36 -16.27 2.39 2.72
N LYS A 37 -17.28 3.04 3.29
CA LYS A 37 -17.64 4.41 2.92
C LYS A 37 -16.64 5.38 3.57
N ILE A 38 -15.94 6.13 2.73
CA ILE A 38 -15.06 7.22 3.18
C ILE A 38 -15.77 8.55 2.93
N THR A 39 -15.95 9.35 3.98
CA THR A 39 -16.61 10.65 3.86
C THR A 39 -15.63 11.74 3.44
N LYS A 40 -16.17 12.87 2.97
CA LYS A 40 -15.36 14.03 2.61
C LYS A 40 -14.59 14.57 3.81
N GLU A 41 -15.23 14.60 4.97
CA GLU A 41 -14.64 15.06 6.24
C GLU A 41 -13.45 14.18 6.64
N GLN A 42 -13.58 12.86 6.50
CA GLN A 42 -12.48 11.91 6.77
C GLN A 42 -11.32 12.10 5.79
N LEU A 43 -11.59 12.36 4.51
CA LEU A 43 -10.55 12.68 3.52
C LEU A 43 -9.86 14.01 3.83
N ASP A 44 -10.61 15.03 4.24
CA ASP A 44 -10.07 16.34 4.57
C ASP A 44 -9.19 16.28 5.84
N ILE A 45 -9.59 15.48 6.84
CA ILE A 45 -8.73 15.15 8.00
C ILE A 45 -7.43 14.49 7.54
N LEU A 46 -7.52 13.49 6.65
CA LEU A 46 -6.35 12.77 6.16
C LEU A 46 -5.38 13.70 5.42
N LYS A 47 -5.89 14.57 4.54
CA LYS A 47 -5.11 15.61 3.84
C LYS A 47 -4.52 16.63 4.80
N GLY A 48 -5.25 16.99 5.87
CA GLY A 48 -4.76 17.87 6.93
C GLY A 48 -3.53 17.30 7.63
N LYS A 49 -3.58 16.02 8.00
CA LYS A 49 -2.44 15.32 8.63
C LYS A 49 -1.18 15.31 7.77
N ALA A 50 -1.34 15.30 6.45
CA ALA A 50 -0.20 15.33 5.55
C ALA A 50 0.60 16.64 5.62
N LYS A 51 0.00 17.72 6.14
CA LYS A 51 0.63 19.04 6.29
C LYS A 51 1.30 19.25 7.65
N GLU A 52 1.20 18.27 8.55
CA GLU A 52 1.87 18.31 9.84
C GLU A 52 3.40 18.39 9.66
N ASN A 53 4.11 18.87 10.70
CA ASN A 53 5.58 19.02 10.70
C ASN A 53 6.14 19.94 9.60
N GLY A 54 5.33 20.89 9.12
CA GLY A 54 5.75 21.88 8.13
C GLY A 54 5.78 21.37 6.69
N ASN A 55 5.18 20.20 6.40
CA ASN A 55 5.06 19.74 5.03
C ASN A 55 4.12 20.65 4.23
N LYS A 56 4.66 21.24 3.15
CA LYS A 56 3.93 22.16 2.26
C LYS A 56 3.35 21.48 1.03
N VAL A 57 3.59 20.18 0.84
CA VAL A 57 3.09 19.41 -0.31
C VAL A 57 1.58 19.23 -0.19
N ALA A 58 0.86 19.58 -1.26
CA ALA A 58 -0.56 19.32 -1.39
C ALA A 58 -0.78 18.00 -2.14
N TYR A 59 -1.20 16.97 -1.43
CA TYR A 59 -1.54 15.67 -2.02
C TYR A 59 -3.00 15.62 -2.47
N SER A 60 -3.24 14.93 -3.58
CA SER A 60 -4.57 14.58 -4.07
C SER A 60 -5.31 13.64 -3.10
N SER A 61 -6.63 13.54 -3.27
CA SER A 61 -7.42 12.55 -2.52
C SER A 61 -6.95 11.12 -2.80
N TYR A 62 -6.54 10.85 -4.04
CA TYR A 62 -6.07 9.54 -4.47
C TYR A 62 -4.79 9.13 -3.75
N GLU A 63 -3.78 10.00 -3.74
CA GLU A 63 -2.50 9.76 -3.07
C GLU A 63 -2.69 9.53 -1.57
N MET A 64 -3.46 10.41 -0.91
CA MET A 64 -3.68 10.31 0.52
C MET A 64 -4.42 9.03 0.90
N LEU A 65 -5.52 8.71 0.20
CA LEU A 65 -6.31 7.53 0.51
C LEU A 65 -5.53 6.24 0.22
N SER A 66 -4.82 6.18 -0.91
CA SER A 66 -4.01 5.01 -1.29
C SER A 66 -2.92 4.73 -0.25
N GLY A 67 -2.19 5.78 0.18
CA GLY A 67 -1.19 5.65 1.24
C GLY A 67 -1.79 5.21 2.58
N HIS A 68 -2.97 5.74 2.95
CA HIS A 68 -3.65 5.35 4.17
C HIS A 68 -4.08 3.88 4.14
N ILE A 69 -4.68 3.42 3.04
CA ILE A 69 -5.08 2.02 2.87
C ILE A 69 -3.85 1.11 2.92
N TRP A 70 -2.77 1.46 2.22
CA TRP A 70 -1.54 0.66 2.23
C TRP A 70 -0.98 0.52 3.64
N ARG A 71 -0.86 1.63 4.38
CA ARG A 71 -0.41 1.61 5.78
C ARG A 71 -1.33 0.77 6.67
N SER A 72 -2.64 0.93 6.55
CA SER A 72 -3.63 0.17 7.34
C SER A 72 -3.56 -1.32 7.03
N ALA A 73 -3.37 -1.70 5.77
CA ALA A 73 -3.22 -3.09 5.37
C ALA A 73 -1.91 -3.71 5.87
N CYS A 74 -0.79 -2.97 5.87
CA CYS A 74 0.47 -3.45 6.47
C CYS A 74 0.32 -3.67 7.98
N LYS A 75 -0.37 -2.76 8.68
CA LYS A 75 -0.66 -2.90 10.11
C LYS A 75 -1.55 -4.09 10.43
N ALA A 76 -2.63 -4.28 9.67
CA ALA A 76 -3.55 -5.40 9.88
C ALA A 76 -2.86 -6.77 9.66
N ARG A 77 -1.85 -6.82 8.79
CA ARG A 77 -1.00 -8.01 8.57
C ARG A 77 0.07 -8.21 9.64
N ASN A 78 0.24 -7.26 10.56
CA ASN A 78 1.27 -7.29 11.60
C ASN A 78 2.67 -7.61 11.05
N LEU A 79 3.03 -6.96 9.95
CA LEU A 79 4.34 -7.14 9.31
C LEU A 79 5.45 -6.56 10.20
N THR A 80 6.65 -7.15 10.13
CA THR A 80 7.83 -6.57 10.79
C THR A 80 8.24 -5.28 10.10
N ASP A 81 8.94 -4.40 10.80
CA ASP A 81 9.35 -3.10 10.26
C ASP A 81 10.29 -3.23 9.06
N GLU A 82 11.06 -4.32 9.00
CA GLU A 82 11.95 -4.63 7.88
C GLU A 82 11.25 -5.36 6.73
N GLN A 83 9.97 -5.74 6.85
CA GLN A 83 9.26 -6.43 5.79
C GLN A 83 8.99 -5.46 4.62
N GLU A 84 9.64 -5.74 3.50
CA GLU A 84 9.38 -5.01 2.26
C GLU A 84 7.97 -5.32 1.75
N THR A 85 7.29 -4.29 1.24
CA THR A 85 5.97 -4.42 0.63
C THR A 85 5.94 -3.66 -0.69
N LYS A 86 5.11 -4.12 -1.63
CA LYS A 86 4.95 -3.51 -2.96
C LYS A 86 3.48 -3.11 -3.14
N LEU A 87 3.25 -1.86 -3.55
CA LEU A 87 1.92 -1.34 -3.91
C LEU A 87 1.88 -1.12 -5.42
N TYR A 88 0.88 -1.68 -6.09
CA TYR A 88 0.62 -1.45 -7.50
C TYR A 88 -0.40 -0.34 -7.66
N ILE A 89 -0.06 0.67 -8.45
CA ILE A 89 -0.88 1.86 -8.71
C ILE A 89 -1.17 1.86 -10.21
N ALA A 90 -2.45 1.71 -10.58
CA ALA A 90 -2.87 1.84 -11.96
C ALA A 90 -2.92 3.33 -12.34
N THR A 91 -2.27 3.70 -13.44
CA THR A 91 -2.26 5.07 -13.96
C THR A 91 -2.85 5.10 -15.37
N ASP A 92 -3.61 6.15 -15.67
CA ASP A 92 -4.03 6.43 -17.04
C ASP A 92 -2.84 6.99 -17.83
N GLY A 93 -2.64 6.49 -19.06
CA GLY A 93 -1.53 6.87 -19.94
C GLY A 93 -1.95 7.63 -21.21
N ARG A 94 -3.22 8.02 -21.30
CA ARG A 94 -3.79 8.76 -22.44
C ARG A 94 -3.34 10.22 -22.49
#